data_AF-X1VDW9-F1
#
_entry.id   AF-X1VDW9-F1
#
_cell.length_a   1.000
_cell.length_b   1.000
_cell.length_c   1.000
_cell.angle_alpha   90.00
_cell.angle_beta   90.00
_cell.angle_gamma   90.00
#
_symmetry.space_group_name_H-M   'P 1'
#
loop_
_entity.id
_entity.type
_entity.pdbx_description
1 polymer ?
#
loop_
_entity_poly.entity_id
_entity_poly.type
_entity_poly.pdbx_seq_one_letter_code
_entity_poly.pdbx_strand_id
1 'polypeptide(L)'
;MPKQAGHIYKINPQGFVTDIFSRMAVFFTAVRHSGQLLIGTGNNAELFTIDPETEKTAVVYEDKQASQITALAVVGERLYMGTANPAKLISLSTSFAGRGTYISDLVDAGQPAKWGKLQIDADIPAGCGVLLSARSGNVEDP
;
A
#
# COMPACT_ATOMS: atom_id res chain seq x y z
N MET A 1 2.96 14.10 -11.56
CA MET A 1 1.98 14.64 -10.58
C MET A 1 0.83 15.30 -11.33
N PRO A 2 -0.44 15.05 -10.98
CA PRO A 2 -1.58 15.72 -11.60
C PRO A 2 -1.52 17.25 -11.38
N LYS A 3 -2.12 18.02 -12.30
CA LYS A 3 -2.14 19.50 -12.24
C LYS A 3 -3.29 20.06 -11.38
N GLN A 4 -4.28 19.22 -11.07
CA GLN A 4 -5.43 19.56 -10.24
C GLN A 4 -5.74 18.38 -9.31
N ALA A 5 -6.39 18.66 -8.18
CA ALA A 5 -6.86 17.62 -7.27
C ALA A 5 -7.99 16.80 -7.92
N GLY A 6 -7.98 15.50 -7.66
CA GLY A 6 -9.17 14.66 -7.82
C GLY A 6 -10.09 14.89 -6.62
N HIS A 7 -11.40 14.81 -6.85
CA HIS A 7 -12.43 15.03 -5.84
C HIS A 7 -13.34 13.81 -5.75
N ILE A 8 -13.88 13.56 -4.56
CA ILE A 8 -14.93 12.58 -4.33
C ILE A 8 -16.16 13.33 -3.84
N TYR A 9 -17.26 13.11 -4.52
CA TYR A 9 -18.54 13.73 -4.21
C TYR A 9 -19.52 12.70 -3.65
N LYS A 10 -20.24 13.08 -2.61
CA LYS A 10 -21.42 12.39 -2.14
C LYS A 10 -22.65 13.08 -2.72
N ILE A 11 -23.48 12.33 -3.42
CA ILE A 11 -24.75 12.81 -3.96
C ILE A 11 -25.86 12.09 -3.20
N ASN A 12 -26.75 12.83 -2.55
CA ASN A 12 -27.89 12.24 -1.85
C ASN A 12 -29.08 11.98 -2.80
N PRO A 13 -30.13 11.24 -2.38
CA PRO A 13 -31.27 10.93 -3.24
C PRO A 13 -32.04 12.16 -3.75
N GLN A 14 -31.91 13.30 -3.09
CA GLN A 14 -32.52 14.58 -3.48
C GLN A 14 -31.63 15.38 -4.45
N GLY A 15 -30.43 14.88 -4.79
CA GLY A 15 -29.50 15.53 -5.71
C GLY A 15 -28.56 16.55 -5.06
N PHE A 16 -28.55 16.69 -3.74
CA PHE A 16 -27.55 17.53 -3.08
C PHE A 16 -26.17 16.90 -3.20
N VAL A 17 -25.23 17.70 -3.67
CA VAL A 17 -23.82 17.33 -3.86
C VAL A 17 -22.99 17.88 -2.72
N THR A 18 -22.17 17.03 -2.12
CA THR A 18 -21.19 17.42 -1.11
C THR A 18 -19.82 16.92 -1.56
N ASP A 19 -18.84 17.82 -1.62
CA ASP A 19 -17.44 17.43 -1.75
C ASP A 19 -16.99 16.86 -0.39
N ILE A 20 -16.62 15.58 -0.37
CA ILE A 20 -16.24 14.88 0.86
C ILE A 20 -14.75 14.61 0.95
N PHE A 21 -14.00 14.80 -0.15
CA PHE A 21 -12.57 14.56 -0.16
C PHE A 21 -11.90 15.10 -1.42
N SER A 22 -10.70 15.66 -1.26
CA SER A 22 -9.84 16.01 -2.40
C SER A 22 -8.38 15.64 -2.14
N ARG A 23 -7.66 15.22 -3.18
CA ARG A 23 -6.22 14.94 -3.13
C ARG A 23 -5.58 15.17 -4.49
N MET A 24 -4.31 15.56 -4.50
CA MET A 24 -3.48 15.64 -5.72
C MET A 24 -3.15 14.23 -6.26
N ALA A 25 -4.18 13.50 -6.69
CA ALA A 25 -4.10 12.13 -7.20
C ALA A 25 -5.17 11.91 -8.27
N VAL A 26 -4.97 10.90 -9.13
CA VAL A 26 -5.96 10.46 -10.11
C VAL A 26 -6.70 9.26 -9.53
N PHE A 27 -8.02 9.37 -9.36
CA PHE A 27 -8.86 8.29 -8.87
C PHE A 27 -9.42 7.49 -10.05
N PHE A 28 -9.28 6.17 -10.03
CA PHE A 28 -9.73 5.28 -11.11
C PHE A 28 -10.95 4.45 -10.72
N THR A 29 -11.07 4.06 -9.46
CA THR A 29 -12.13 3.16 -9.00
C THR A 29 -12.39 3.34 -7.52
N ALA A 30 -13.60 3.04 -7.08
CA ALA A 30 -14.06 3.25 -5.72
C ALA A 30 -15.00 2.13 -5.29
N VAL A 31 -14.88 1.67 -4.04
CA VAL A 31 -15.85 0.77 -3.42
C VAL A 31 -16.03 1.11 -1.95
N ARG A 32 -17.26 1.03 -1.44
CA ARG A 32 -17.54 1.18 -0.01
C ARG A 32 -17.53 -0.18 0.66
N HIS A 33 -16.81 -0.32 1.76
CA HIS A 33 -16.75 -1.54 2.56
C HIS A 33 -16.52 -1.22 4.03
N SER A 34 -17.30 -1.85 4.92
CA SER A 34 -17.15 -1.73 6.38
C SER A 34 -17.06 -0.28 6.88
N GLY A 35 -17.95 0.58 6.37
CA GLY A 35 -17.99 2.01 6.72
C GLY A 35 -17.00 2.89 5.95
N GLN A 36 -15.89 2.32 5.46
CA GLN A 36 -14.83 3.04 4.75
C GLN A 36 -15.05 3.06 3.24
N LEU A 37 -14.51 4.08 2.60
CA LEU A 37 -14.42 4.20 1.15
C LEU A 37 -13.00 3.82 0.72
N LEU A 38 -12.87 2.76 -0.07
CA LEU A 38 -11.62 2.32 -0.66
C LEU A 38 -11.52 2.83 -2.09
N ILE A 39 -10.38 3.39 -2.45
CA ILE A 39 -10.19 3.99 -3.77
C ILE A 39 -8.85 3.55 -4.35
N GLY A 40 -8.88 3.11 -5.59
CA GLY A 40 -7.71 2.82 -6.40
C GLY A 40 -7.26 4.06 -7.18
N THR A 41 -5.96 4.35 -7.14
CA THR A 41 -5.36 5.49 -7.84
C THR A 41 -4.58 5.08 -9.07
N GLY A 42 -4.28 6.07 -9.91
CA GLY A 42 -3.22 6.01 -10.92
C GLY A 42 -1.99 6.83 -10.55
N ASN A 43 -0.91 6.58 -11.29
CA ASN A 43 0.43 7.17 -11.15
C ASN A 43 1.25 6.72 -9.94
N ASN A 44 0.78 5.74 -9.15
CA ASN A 44 1.52 5.00 -8.11
C ASN A 44 0.80 3.70 -7.68
N ALA A 45 -0.31 3.30 -8.32
CA ALA A 45 -1.13 2.16 -7.89
C ALA A 45 -1.40 2.09 -6.37
N GLU A 46 -1.73 3.23 -5.75
CA GLU A 46 -2.07 3.28 -4.32
C GLU A 46 -3.55 2.90 -4.13
N LEU A 47 -3.81 2.01 -3.16
CA LEU A 47 -5.10 1.81 -2.55
C LEU A 47 -5.18 2.69 -1.29
N PHE A 48 -6.13 3.62 -1.27
CA PHE A 48 -6.37 4.45 -0.10
C PHE A 48 -7.74 4.21 0.50
N THR A 49 -7.83 4.51 1.79
CA THR A 49 -9.06 4.47 2.58
C THR A 49 -9.46 5.87 3.00
N ILE A 50 -10.76 6.13 3.04
CA ILE A 50 -11.36 7.30 3.66
C ILE A 50 -12.45 6.83 4.62
N ASP A 51 -12.39 7.29 5.86
CA ASP A 51 -13.54 7.31 6.75
C ASP A 51 -14.38 8.57 6.41
N PRO A 52 -15.57 8.43 5.81
CA PRO A 52 -16.39 9.57 5.41
C PRO A 52 -17.04 10.29 6.61
N GLU A 53 -16.99 9.73 7.82
CA GLU A 53 -17.53 10.35 9.04
C GLU A 53 -16.46 11.14 9.78
N THR A 54 -15.23 10.64 9.82
CA THR A 54 -14.12 11.30 10.55
C THR A 54 -13.08 11.96 9.64
N GLU A 55 -13.25 11.88 8.33
CA GLU A 55 -12.30 12.35 7.30
C GLU A 55 -10.89 11.75 7.42
N LYS A 56 -10.73 10.64 8.15
CA LYS A 56 -9.43 9.98 8.32
C LYS A 56 -9.07 9.25 7.04
N THR A 57 -7.81 9.33 6.64
CA THR A 57 -7.31 8.65 5.45
C THR A 57 -6.02 7.89 5.71
N ALA A 58 -5.83 6.81 4.97
CA ALA A 58 -4.60 6.02 4.99
C ALA A 58 -4.36 5.36 3.63
N VAL A 59 -3.09 5.29 3.22
CA VAL A 59 -2.65 4.39 2.13
C VAL A 59 -2.45 3.01 2.75
N VAL A 60 -3.19 2.03 2.27
CA VAL A 60 -3.18 0.66 2.82
C VAL A 60 -2.42 -0.32 1.94
N TYR A 61 -2.18 0.04 0.68
CA TYR A 61 -1.40 -0.75 -0.25
C TYR A 61 -0.86 0.11 -1.39
N GLU A 62 0.32 -0.24 -1.90
CA GLU A 62 0.95 0.33 -3.09
C GLU A 62 1.65 -0.80 -3.86
N ASP A 63 1.37 -0.95 -5.16
CA ASP A 63 2.10 -1.91 -5.99
C ASP A 63 3.35 -1.25 -6.57
N LYS A 64 4.53 -1.84 -6.29
CA LYS A 64 5.82 -1.29 -6.74
C LYS A 64 6.07 -1.36 -8.25
N GLN A 65 5.24 -2.08 -9.00
CA GLN A 65 5.42 -2.29 -10.44
C GLN A 65 4.25 -1.74 -11.26
N ALA A 66 3.03 -1.86 -10.75
CA ALA A 66 1.85 -1.34 -11.43
C ALA A 66 1.73 0.16 -11.26
N SER A 67 1.22 0.82 -12.30
CA SER A 67 1.00 2.26 -12.27
C SER A 67 -0.40 2.63 -11.78
N GLN A 68 -1.36 1.69 -11.88
CA GLN A 68 -2.77 1.96 -11.66
C GLN A 68 -3.48 0.80 -10.96
N ILE A 69 -4.44 1.11 -10.10
CA ILE A 69 -5.49 0.20 -9.65
C ILE A 69 -6.79 0.64 -10.34
N THR A 70 -7.32 -0.20 -11.23
CA THR A 70 -8.42 0.15 -12.13
C THR A 70 -9.74 -0.55 -11.79
N ALA A 71 -9.70 -1.60 -10.97
CA ALA A 71 -10.89 -2.31 -10.52
C ALA A 71 -10.78 -2.74 -9.06
N LEU A 72 -11.88 -2.65 -8.32
CA LEU A 72 -12.03 -3.16 -6.96
C LEU A 72 -13.28 -4.03 -6.87
N ALA A 73 -13.18 -5.17 -6.21
CA ALA A 73 -14.33 -6.03 -5.90
C ALA A 73 -14.19 -6.60 -4.50
N VAL A 74 -15.24 -6.48 -3.70
CA VAL A 74 -15.30 -6.99 -2.33
C VAL A 74 -16.11 -8.28 -2.32
N VAL A 75 -15.54 -9.34 -1.75
CA VAL A 75 -16.20 -10.64 -1.59
C VAL A 75 -15.96 -11.12 -0.15
N GLY A 76 -16.99 -11.00 0.70
CA GLY A 76 -16.84 -11.23 2.13
C GLY A 76 -15.82 -10.26 2.74
N GLU A 77 -14.81 -10.81 3.42
CA GLU A 77 -13.69 -10.08 4.05
C GLU A 77 -12.49 -9.85 3.11
N ARG A 78 -12.61 -10.22 1.83
CA ARG A 78 -11.53 -10.11 0.85
C ARG A 78 -11.80 -9.00 -0.15
N LEU A 79 -10.76 -8.23 -0.42
CA LEU A 79 -10.72 -7.24 -1.49
C LEU A 79 -9.88 -7.79 -2.65
N TYR A 80 -10.46 -7.82 -3.84
CA TYR A 80 -9.75 -8.08 -5.09
C TYR A 80 -9.49 -6.77 -5.81
N MET A 81 -8.26 -6.61 -6.30
CA MET A 81 -7.82 -5.44 -7.05
C MET A 81 -7.30 -5.86 -8.41
N GLY A 82 -7.80 -5.23 -9.46
CA GLY A 82 -7.22 -5.29 -10.80
C GLY A 82 -6.27 -4.11 -10.99
N THR A 83 -5.04 -4.38 -11.43
CA THR A 83 -4.07 -3.34 -11.78
C THR A 83 -3.93 -3.16 -13.29
N ALA A 84 -3.32 -2.04 -13.70
CA ALA A 84 -2.87 -1.83 -15.07
C ALA A 84 -1.46 -1.23 -15.10
N ASN A 85 -0.75 -1.52 -16.20
CA ASN A 85 0.64 -1.13 -16.45
C ASN A 85 1.62 -1.53 -15.33
N PRO A 86 1.85 -2.86 -15.12
CA PRO A 86 1.24 -4.01 -15.81
C PRO A 86 -0.06 -4.51 -15.16
N ALA A 87 -0.75 -5.42 -15.85
CA ALA A 87 -1.96 -6.07 -15.36
C ALA A 87 -1.66 -7.18 -14.35
N LYS A 88 -2.29 -7.12 -13.18
CA LYS A 88 -2.25 -8.12 -12.12
C LYS A 88 -3.63 -8.23 -11.49
N LEU A 89 -3.93 -9.41 -10.93
CA LEU A 89 -5.03 -9.60 -9.99
C LEU A 89 -4.43 -9.82 -8.60
N ILE A 90 -4.75 -8.93 -7.67
CA ILE A 90 -4.22 -8.95 -6.31
C ILE A 90 -5.37 -9.18 -5.34
N SER A 91 -5.18 -10.03 -4.33
CA SER A 91 -6.13 -10.22 -3.24
C SER A 91 -5.55 -9.69 -1.94
N LEU A 92 -6.28 -8.80 -1.27
CA LEU A 92 -6.01 -8.33 0.09
C LEU A 92 -7.04 -8.93 1.06
N SER A 93 -6.56 -9.32 2.23
CA SER A 93 -7.38 -9.82 3.34
C SER A 93 -7.09 -9.00 4.60
N THR A 94 -8.06 -8.94 5.51
CA THR A 94 -7.92 -8.32 6.83
C THR A 94 -7.05 -9.14 7.79
N SER A 95 -6.76 -10.40 7.49
CA SER A 95 -5.84 -11.24 8.27
C SER A 95 -4.38 -10.91 7.98
N PHE A 96 -3.54 -10.96 9.02
CA PHE A 96 -2.09 -10.89 8.87
C PHE A 96 -1.57 -12.09 8.07
N ALA A 97 -0.59 -11.83 7.19
CA ALA A 97 0.14 -12.90 6.54
C ALA A 97 0.93 -13.69 7.60
N GLY A 98 0.87 -15.03 7.53
CA GLY A 98 1.62 -15.89 8.46
C GLY A 98 3.15 -15.86 8.28
N ARG A 99 3.64 -15.21 7.22
CA ARG A 99 5.07 -15.00 6.92
C ARG A 99 5.25 -13.76 6.06
N GLY A 100 6.36 -13.05 6.26
CA GLY A 100 6.82 -11.97 5.39
C GLY A 100 8.34 -11.98 5.27
N THR A 101 8.85 -11.29 4.25
CA THR A 101 10.28 -11.06 4.04
C THR A 101 10.51 -9.57 3.83
N TYR A 102 11.53 -9.02 4.48
CA TYR A 102 12.02 -7.67 4.25
C TYR A 102 13.49 -7.77 3.82
N ILE A 103 13.86 -7.02 2.79
CA ILE A 103 15.23 -6.86 2.33
C ILE A 103 15.54 -5.37 2.48
N SER A 104 16.56 -5.03 3.26
CA SER A 104 17.02 -3.65 3.40
C SER A 104 17.69 -3.17 2.11
N ASP A 105 17.83 -1.85 1.98
CA ASP A 105 18.74 -1.29 0.99
C ASP A 105 20.19 -1.73 1.26
N LEU A 106 21.03 -1.65 0.23
CA LEU A 106 22.46 -1.93 0.35
C LEU A 106 23.12 -0.86 1.22
N VAL A 107 23.93 -1.29 2.18
CA VAL A 107 24.77 -0.38 2.97
C VAL A 107 26.17 -0.36 2.37
N ASP A 108 26.57 0.78 1.82
CA ASP A 108 27.91 1.02 1.30
C ASP A 108 28.72 1.92 2.26
N ALA A 109 29.88 1.44 2.69
CA ALA A 109 30.79 2.19 3.55
C ALA A 109 31.70 3.16 2.77
N GLY A 110 31.71 3.10 1.43
CA GLY A 110 32.54 3.90 0.53
C GLY A 110 34.03 3.55 0.54
N GLN A 111 34.45 2.65 1.43
CA GLN A 111 35.82 2.18 1.60
C GLN A 111 35.81 0.78 2.25
N PRO A 112 36.92 0.03 2.22
CA PRO A 112 37.01 -1.24 2.94
C PRO A 112 36.67 -1.06 4.42
N ALA A 113 35.62 -1.75 4.88
CA ALA A 113 35.12 -1.67 6.24
C ALA A 113 34.95 -3.06 6.86
N LYS A 114 35.06 -3.13 8.18
CA LYS A 114 34.69 -4.32 8.95
C LYS A 114 33.31 -4.11 9.54
N TRP A 115 32.37 -4.94 9.10
CA TRP A 115 31.03 -4.97 9.67
C TRP A 115 31.07 -5.67 11.04
N GLY A 116 30.44 -5.05 12.03
CA GLY A 116 30.41 -5.54 13.40
C GLY A 116 29.34 -6.60 13.63
N LYS A 117 28.62 -6.47 14.75
CA LYS A 117 27.55 -7.37 15.13
C LYS A 117 26.24 -6.97 14.46
N LEU A 118 25.57 -7.92 13.84
CA LEU A 118 24.17 -7.78 13.43
C LEU A 118 23.27 -7.98 14.66
N GLN A 119 22.45 -6.98 14.98
CA GLN A 119 21.51 -7.02 16.09
C GLN A 119 20.12 -6.62 15.61
N ILE A 120 19.12 -7.35 16.08
CA ILE A 120 17.71 -7.04 15.87
C ILE A 120 17.08 -6.71 17.22
N ASP A 121 16.25 -5.68 17.22
CA ASP A 121 15.38 -5.31 18.34
C ASP A 121 13.95 -5.43 17.84
N ALA A 122 13.16 -6.31 18.44
CA ALA A 122 11.82 -6.65 17.97
C ALA A 122 10.96 -7.25 19.09
N ASP A 123 9.71 -6.78 19.17
CA ASP A 123 8.66 -7.43 19.95
C ASP A 123 8.10 -8.62 19.15
N ILE A 124 8.43 -9.86 19.57
CA ILE A 124 8.01 -11.09 18.88
C ILE A 124 6.86 -11.75 19.67
N PRO A 125 5.63 -11.77 19.13
CA PRO A 125 4.51 -12.44 19.77
C PRO A 125 4.72 -13.95 19.96
N ALA A 126 4.03 -14.55 20.92
CA ALA A 126 4.07 -15.99 21.16
C ALA A 126 3.68 -16.79 19.90
N GLY A 127 4.50 -17.77 19.52
CA GLY A 127 4.31 -18.58 18.32
C GLY A 127 4.88 -17.97 17.02
N CYS A 128 5.43 -16.76 17.08
CA CYS A 128 6.13 -16.13 15.96
C CYS A 128 7.66 -16.28 16.07
N GLY A 129 8.37 -16.03 14.98
CA GLY A 129 9.84 -16.00 14.97
C GLY A 129 10.36 -15.11 13.85
N VAL A 130 11.52 -14.51 14.07
CA VAL A 130 12.24 -13.71 13.06
C VAL A 130 13.56 -14.40 12.73
N LEU A 131 13.81 -14.57 11.43
CA LEU A 131 15.09 -15.04 10.92
C LEU A 131 15.80 -13.87 10.25
N LEU A 132 17.09 -13.77 10.47
CA LEU A 132 17.91 -12.70 9.93
C LEU A 132 19.16 -13.28 9.30
N SER A 133 19.48 -12.80 8.10
CA SER A 133 20.68 -13.14 7.36
C SER A 133 21.23 -11.89 6.69
N ALA A 134 22.55 -11.77 6.62
CA ALA A 134 23.23 -10.74 5.86
C ALA A 134 24.33 -11.37 5.01
N ARG A 135 24.61 -10.78 3.84
CA ARG A 135 25.82 -11.05 3.06
C ARG A 135 26.66 -9.78 3.02
N SER A 136 27.98 -9.92 2.96
CA SER A 136 28.91 -8.82 2.76
C SER A 136 29.96 -9.22 1.74
N GLY A 137 30.46 -8.24 1.00
CA GLY A 137 31.52 -8.45 0.01
C GLY A 137 32.09 -7.12 -0.46
N ASN A 138 33.13 -7.21 -1.31
CA ASN A 138 33.87 -6.07 -1.84
C ASN A 138 33.54 -5.79 -3.33
N VAL A 139 32.38 -6.27 -3.78
CA VAL A 139 31.84 -6.07 -5.14
C VAL A 139 30.39 -5.64 -5.01
N GLU A 140 29.87 -4.98 -6.04
CA GLU A 140 28.53 -4.38 -6.05
C GLU A 140 27.38 -5.39 -5.84
N ASP A 141 27.59 -6.65 -6.26
CA ASP A 141 26.65 -7.77 -6.06
C ASP A 141 27.33 -8.91 -5.25
N PRO A 142 27.41 -8.79 -3.91
CA PRO A 142 28.24 -9.66 -3.06
C PRO A 142 27.69 -11.07 -2.75
#